data_AF-A0A6G3PZS7-F1
#
_entry.id   AF-A0A6G3PZS7-F1
#
_cell.length_a   1.000
_cell.length_b   1.000
_cell.length_c   1.000
_cell.angle_alpha   90.00
_cell.angle_beta   90.00
_cell.angle_gamma   90.00
#
_symmetry.space_group_name_H-M   'P 1'
#
loop_
_entity.id
_entity.type
_entity.pdbx_description
1 polymer ?
#
loop_
_entity_poly.entity_id
_entity_poly.type
_entity_poly.pdbx_seq_one_letter_code
_entity_poly.pdbx_strand_id
1 'polypeptide(L)' 'MSEPKLTFADKLGIARLELRGARRAIANIQDQPDIDRGIERIKERARRREERANRNK' A
#
# COMPACT_ATOMS: atom_id res chain seq x y z
N MET A 1 12.39 -5.15 -11.75
CA MET A 1 10.97 -5.54 -11.87
C MET A 1 10.15 -4.26 -11.84
N SER A 2 9.28 -4.04 -12.83
CA SER A 2 8.41 -2.86 -12.85
C SER A 2 7.50 -2.86 -11.62
N GLU A 3 7.35 -1.72 -10.95
CA GLU A 3 6.42 -1.61 -9.83
C GLU A 3 4.99 -1.95 -10.29
N PRO A 4 4.23 -2.74 -9.52
CA PRO A 4 2.90 -3.12 -9.94
C PRO A 4 1.98 -1.92 -10.04
N LYS A 5 1.22 -1.83 -11.13
CA LYS A 5 0.24 -0.76 -11.39
C LYS A 5 -0.81 -0.77 -10.29
N LEU A 6 -0.73 0.25 -9.44
CA LEU A 6 -1.72 0.50 -8.40
C LEU A 6 -3.03 0.97 -9.05
N THR A 7 -4.13 0.30 -8.71
CA THR A 7 -5.47 0.76 -9.09
C THR A 7 -5.88 1.97 -8.26
N PHE A 8 -6.95 2.66 -8.67
CA PHE A 8 -7.50 3.80 -7.91
C PHE A 8 -7.83 3.43 -6.45
N ALA A 9 -8.36 2.22 -6.22
CA ALA A 9 -8.63 1.70 -4.89
C ALA A 9 -7.35 1.44 -4.08
N ASP A 10 -6.29 0.91 -4.71
CA ASP A 10 -5.01 0.67 -4.05
C ASP A 10 -4.36 2.01 -3.62
N LYS A 11 -4.41 3.02 -4.50
CA LYS A 11 -3.94 4.38 -4.19
C LYS A 11 -4.71 5.03 -3.04
N LEU A 12 -6.04 4.89 -3.03
CA LEU A 12 -6.90 5.38 -1.94
C LEU A 12 -6.58 4.68 -0.61
N GLY A 13 -6.31 3.37 -0.64
CA GLY A 13 -5.92 2.61 0.54
C GLY A 13 -4.60 3.08 1.14
N ILE A 14 -3.58 3.31 0.30
CA ILE A 14 -2.28 3.85 0.70
C ILE A 14 -2.45 5.26 1.27
N ALA A 15 -3.14 6.15 0.57
CA ALA A 15 -3.36 7.54 1.02
C ALA A 15 -4.06 7.61 2.39
N ARG A 16 -5.00 6.69 2.66
CA ARG A 16 -5.68 6.61 3.97
C ARG A 16 -4.74 6.16 5.09
N LEU A 17 -3.84 5.21 4.80
CA LEU A 17 -2.83 4.73 5.74
C LEU A 17 -1.81 5.83 6.01
N GLU A 18 -1.29 6.49 4.98
CA GLU A 18 -0.37 7.62 5.13
C GLU A 18 -1.00 8.78 5.90
N LEU A 19 -2.28 9.11 5.65
CA LEU A 19 -3.00 10.14 6.42
C LEU A 19 -3.13 9.76 7.90
N ARG A 20 -3.38 8.48 8.20
CA ARG A 20 -3.40 7.97 9.57
C ARG A 20 -2.01 8.08 10.21
N GLY A 21 -0.96 7.85 9.41
CA GLY A 21 0.43 7.96 9.81
C GLY A 21 0.83 9.38 10.13
N ALA A 22 0.51 10.31 9.25
CA ALA A 22 0.71 11.74 9.43
C ALA A 22 0.01 12.24 10.70
N ARG A 23 -1.25 11.84 10.95
CA ARG A 23 -1.97 12.20 12.18
C ARG A 23 -1.28 11.71 13.46
N ARG A 24 -0.69 10.52 13.42
CA ARG A 24 0.05 9.94 14.56
C ARG A 24 1.45 10.53 14.71
N ALA A 25 2.12 10.86 13.61
CA ALA A 25 3.40 11.56 13.62
C ALA A 25 3.26 12.98 14.21
N ILE A 26 2.15 13.68 13.92
CA ILE A 26 1.79 14.95 14.59
C ILE A 26 1.63 14.76 16.10
N ALA A 27 1.16 13.59 16.55
CA ALA A 27 1.09 13.21 17.96
C ALA A 27 2.42 12.64 18.52
N ASN A 28 3.53 12.85 17.81
CA ASN A 28 4.88 12.39 18.16
C ASN A 28 5.07 10.85 18.23
N ILE A 29 4.17 10.10 17.58
CA ILE A 29 4.27 8.64 17.42
C ILE A 29 4.98 8.36 16.10
N GLN A 30 6.27 8.05 16.15
CA GLN A 30 7.11 7.86 14.95
C GLN A 30 7.18 6.41 14.49
N ASP A 31 7.12 5.44 15.42
CA ASP A 31 7.13 4.02 15.07
C ASP A 31 5.70 3.55 14.77
N GLN A 32 5.42 3.29 13.49
CA GLN A 32 4.08 2.94 13.00
C GLN A 32 4.10 1.70 12.08
N PRO A 33 4.52 0.54 12.62
CA PRO A 33 4.69 -0.69 11.85
C PRO A 33 3.37 -1.23 11.28
N ASP A 34 2.22 -0.82 11.83
CA ASP A 34 0.89 -1.16 11.30
C ASP A 34 0.60 -0.48 9.96
N ILE A 35 1.14 0.73 9.75
CA ILE A 35 0.96 1.51 8.52
C ILE A 35 1.86 0.96 7.41
N ASP A 36 3.13 0.70 7.72
CA ASP A 36 4.08 0.12 6.78
C ASP A 36 3.61 -1.24 6.29
N ARG A 37 3.20 -2.13 7.21
CA ARG A 37 2.61 -3.44 6.86
C ARG A 37 1.32 -3.29 6.04
N GLY A 38 0.53 -2.25 6.32
CA GLY A 38 -0.67 -1.95 5.56
C GLY A 38 -0.37 -1.60 4.10
N ILE A 39 0.62 -0.73 3.88
CA ILE A 39 1.07 -0.33 2.54
C ILE A 39 1.66 -1.53 1.80
N GLU A 40 2.51 -2.31 2.47
CA GLU A 40 3.14 -3.50 1.89
C GLU A 40 2.12 -4.54 1.43
N ARG A 41 1.06 -4.79 2.22
CA ARG A 41 -0.05 -5.68 1.82
C ARG A 41 -0.79 -5.19 0.58
N ILE A 42 -0.97 -3.88 0.42
CA ILE A 42 -1.62 -3.31 -0.77
C ILE A 42 -0.72 -3.51 -1.99
N LYS A 43 0.58 -3.22 -1.87
CA LYS A 43 1.57 -3.46 -2.93
C LYS A 43 1.64 -4.94 -3.31
N GLU A 44 1.65 -5.85 -2.34
CA GLU A 44 1.69 -7.28 -2.59
C GLU A 44 0.42 -7.76 -3.31
N ARG A 45 -0.76 -7.26 -2.91
CA ARG A 45 -2.02 -7.56 -3.60
C ARG A 45 -2.00 -7.07 -5.05
N ALA A 46 -1.46 -5.88 -5.31
CA ALA A 46 -1.28 -5.36 -6.66
C ALA A 46 -0.32 -6.24 -7.47
N ARG A 47 0.81 -6.66 -6.88
CA ARG A 47 1.78 -7.57 -7.50
C ARG A 47 1.14 -8.91 -7.88
N ARG A 48 0.43 -9.53 -6.94
CA ARG A 48 -0.30 -10.80 -7.19
C ARG A 48 -1.36 -10.65 -8.29
N ARG A 49 -2.01 -9.49 -8.40
CA ARG A 49 -2.99 -9.21 -9.46
C ARG A 49 -2.33 -9.15 -10.83
N GLU A 50 -1.19 -8.46 -10.94
CA GLU A 50 -0.42 -8.41 -12.18
C GLU A 50 0.20 -9.75 -12.55
N GLU A 51 0.75 -10.48 -11.59
CA GLU A 51 1.27 -11.84 -11.81
C GLU A 51 0.18 -12.76 -12.37
N ARG A 52 -1.04 -12.69 -11.82
CA ARG A 52 -2.20 -13.44 -12.34
C ARG A 52 -2.62 -12.98 -13.74
N ALA A 53 -2.66 -11.66 -13.96
CA ALA A 53 -2.99 -11.10 -15.27
C ALA A 53 -1.97 -11.51 -16.34
N ASN A 54 -0.68 -11.51 -16.02
CA ASN A 54 0.40 -11.95 -16.90
C ASN A 54 0.42 -13.47 -17.11
N ARG A 55 0.07 -14.28 -16.10
CA ARG A 55 -0.02 -15.74 -16.25
C ARG A 55 -1.17 -16.17 -17.16
N ASN A 56 -2.26 -15.41 -17.21
CA ASN A 56 -3.44 -15.72 -18.01
C ASN A 56 -3.39 -15.13 -19.44
N LYS A 57 -2.26 -14.55 -19.85
CA LYS A 57 -2.06 -13.90 -21.15
C LYS A 57 -1.09 -14.70 -22.00
#